data_AF-A0A842WUB7-F1
#
_entry.id   AF-A0A842WUB7-F1
#
_cell.length_a   1.000
_cell.length_b   1.000
_cell.length_c   1.000
_cell.angle_alpha   90.00
_cell.angle_beta   90.00
_cell.angle_gamma   90.00
#
_symmetry.space_group_name_H-M   'P 1'
#
loop_
_entity.id
_entity.type
_entity.pdbx_description
1 polymer ?
#
loop_
_entity_poly.entity_id
_entity_poly.type
_entity_poly.pdbx_seq_one_letter_code
_entity_poly.pdbx_strand_id
1 'polypeptide(L)'
;MSDKKKEADADRLDVKDAEGVVGKLLAELGVDDDMKQELVDSGRLSGDVFRVESADQVRRRIEIEKSGDRLRETLHLVERSLISTEETVDSIERDIIPVVLSFLVGLKGKLVNLRNSVIQKGKKQAKTALQANYVDNQIREIMETEFEVIESSLTSGMSTPVLQKVRDVAEELKQSVRSTYDDLSNLKSNFDDYLQKSVTEMEFLAKALSMKPRVEVPKEIEEDMKALQRTNEELKRDLELSRQKLENRESDIQRLRVDLSTSKLRIDSLEDQLADAKSTPTDMADISELRMKIKSIEASRDLLSQKVNEAEDRAEKAKAEARLAKAELDKRDLTIAEVNTRIRQLEEEIEESKKLQSRVDDLKSQIRTLESGDQVRELGRTKTELERAKANLDRMSKEYVEMRHKLDHTLARIDSYMGVMQNTEKTKAFLMVEETGELSIREVARSVGVSPAVVRTWAEDFQKLGIADLVDDTTLVLTLGKKKEDSD
;
A
#
# COMPACT_ATOMS: atom_id res chain seq x y z
N MET A 1 -8.16 -38.57 -26.23
CA MET A 1 -8.24 -38.05 -24.85
C MET A 1 -9.35 -37.01 -24.82
N SER A 2 -10.54 -37.40 -24.37
CA SER A 2 -11.79 -36.66 -24.61
C SER A 2 -12.35 -35.95 -23.37
N ASP A 3 -11.62 -35.96 -22.25
CA ASP A 3 -12.20 -35.59 -20.95
C ASP A 3 -11.91 -34.15 -20.49
N LYS A 4 -11.09 -33.39 -21.22
CA LYS A 4 -10.79 -31.97 -20.91
C LYS A 4 -11.78 -30.95 -21.48
N LYS A 5 -12.98 -31.37 -21.90
CA LYS A 5 -13.99 -30.48 -22.49
C LYS A 5 -15.32 -30.43 -21.72
N LYS A 6 -15.37 -30.96 -20.49
CA LYS A 6 -16.56 -30.97 -19.61
C LYS A 6 -16.48 -30.07 -18.37
N GLU A 7 -15.33 -29.50 -18.04
CA GLU A 7 -15.16 -28.65 -16.85
C GLU A 7 -15.31 -27.14 -17.12
N ALA A 8 -15.45 -26.71 -18.37
CA ALA A 8 -15.52 -25.28 -18.74
C ALA A 8 -16.95 -24.69 -18.78
N ASP A 9 -17.99 -25.51 -18.64
CA ASP A 9 -19.41 -25.09 -18.71
C ASP A 9 -20.12 -25.02 -17.33
N ALA A 10 -19.39 -25.25 -16.23
CA ALA A 10 -19.98 -25.28 -14.88
C ALA A 10 -20.07 -23.91 -14.18
N ASP A 11 -19.28 -22.92 -14.60
CA ASP A 11 -19.18 -21.59 -13.94
C ASP A 11 -20.14 -20.53 -14.51
N ARG A 12 -21.08 -20.93 -15.37
CA ARG A 12 -22.25 -20.10 -15.72
C ARG A 12 -23.39 -20.33 -14.72
N LEU A 13 -23.15 -20.01 -13.45
CA LEU A 13 -24.23 -19.86 -12.48
C LEU A 13 -25.11 -18.67 -12.88
N ASP A 14 -26.41 -18.91 -12.91
CA ASP A 14 -27.41 -18.00 -13.46
C ASP A 14 -27.44 -16.65 -12.73
N VAL A 15 -27.18 -15.57 -13.47
CA VAL A 15 -27.42 -14.18 -13.06
C VAL A 15 -28.93 -13.88 -12.90
N LYS A 16 -29.80 -14.88 -13.11
CA LYS A 16 -31.26 -14.80 -12.93
C LYS A 16 -31.75 -15.09 -11.51
N ASP A 17 -30.92 -15.67 -10.63
CA ASP A 17 -31.32 -15.93 -9.23
C ASP A 17 -31.33 -14.68 -8.32
N ALA A 18 -31.15 -13.49 -8.90
CA ALA A 18 -31.29 -12.20 -8.22
C ALA A 18 -32.76 -11.77 -7.99
N GLU A 19 -33.74 -12.54 -8.46
CA GLU A 19 -35.11 -12.44 -7.95
C GLU A 19 -35.14 -12.94 -6.50
N GLY A 20 -35.06 -11.97 -5.57
CA GLY A 20 -34.91 -12.22 -4.14
C GLY A 20 -35.99 -13.15 -3.57
N VAL A 21 -35.70 -13.74 -2.41
CA VAL A 21 -36.51 -14.77 -1.73
C VAL A 21 -38.01 -14.43 -1.65
N VAL A 22 -38.35 -13.14 -1.49
CA VAL A 22 -39.73 -12.63 -1.50
C VAL A 22 -40.44 -12.84 -2.85
N GLY A 23 -39.75 -12.65 -3.98
CA GLY A 23 -40.28 -12.91 -5.31
C GLY A 23 -40.60 -14.39 -5.53
N LYS A 24 -39.74 -15.29 -5.06
CA LYS A 24 -39.98 -16.75 -5.11
C LYS A 24 -41.15 -17.17 -4.21
N LEU A 25 -41.21 -16.66 -2.97
CA LEU A 25 -42.34 -16.91 -2.07
C LEU A 25 -43.68 -16.38 -2.60
N LEU A 26 -43.69 -15.22 -3.25
CA LEU A 26 -44.88 -14.66 -3.87
C LEU A 26 -45.31 -15.44 -5.12
N ALA A 27 -44.36 -15.91 -5.94
CA ALA A 27 -44.65 -16.80 -7.06
C ALA A 27 -45.20 -18.17 -6.58
N GLU A 28 -44.66 -18.74 -5.50
CA GLU A 28 -45.21 -19.95 -4.85
C GLU A 28 -46.61 -19.74 -4.26
N LEU A 29 -46.93 -18.52 -3.83
CA LEU A 29 -48.28 -18.11 -3.41
C LEU A 29 -49.22 -17.77 -4.59
N GLY A 30 -48.78 -17.93 -5.83
CA GLY A 30 -49.57 -17.64 -7.03
C GLY A 30 -49.79 -16.14 -7.30
N VAL A 31 -48.91 -15.27 -6.79
CA VAL A 31 -48.94 -13.83 -7.05
C VAL A 31 -48.05 -13.51 -8.26
N ASP A 32 -48.70 -13.45 -9.41
CA ASP A 32 -48.18 -12.98 -10.68
C ASP A 32 -47.84 -11.48 -10.66
N ASP A 33 -46.97 -11.04 -11.58
CA ASP A 33 -46.40 -9.68 -11.54
C ASP A 33 -47.43 -8.57 -11.73
N ASP A 34 -48.50 -8.82 -12.49
CA ASP A 34 -49.65 -7.91 -12.62
C ASP A 34 -50.37 -7.74 -11.27
N MET A 35 -50.54 -8.82 -10.49
CA MET A 35 -51.17 -8.76 -9.17
C MET A 35 -50.22 -8.18 -8.10
N LYS A 36 -48.89 -8.32 -8.25
CA LYS A 36 -47.92 -7.53 -7.46
C LYS A 36 -48.08 -6.02 -7.76
N GLN A 37 -48.25 -5.65 -9.02
CA GLN A 37 -48.44 -4.27 -9.45
C GLN A 37 -49.72 -3.69 -8.83
N GLU A 38 -50.86 -4.39 -8.92
CA GLU A 38 -52.11 -3.98 -8.26
C GLU A 38 -51.99 -3.88 -6.73
N LEU A 39 -51.24 -4.77 -6.08
CA LEU A 39 -51.07 -4.73 -4.62
C LEU A 39 -50.22 -3.55 -4.15
N VAL A 40 -49.26 -3.10 -4.96
CA VAL A 40 -48.48 -1.88 -4.73
C VAL A 40 -49.32 -0.63 -5.03
N ASP A 41 -50.02 -0.60 -6.17
CA ASP A 41 -50.84 0.54 -6.60
C ASP A 41 -52.07 0.75 -5.70
N SER A 42 -52.63 -0.33 -5.11
CA SER A 42 -53.69 -0.27 -4.12
C SER A 42 -53.23 0.13 -2.71
N GLY A 43 -51.92 0.30 -2.49
CA GLY A 43 -51.32 0.64 -1.19
C GLY A 43 -51.42 -0.48 -0.15
N ARG A 44 -51.79 -1.70 -0.55
CA ARG A 44 -51.92 -2.87 0.36
C ARG A 44 -50.57 -3.53 0.65
N LEU A 45 -49.61 -3.39 -0.26
CA LEU A 45 -48.20 -3.71 -0.04
C LEU A 45 -47.37 -2.43 -0.16
N SER A 46 -46.66 -2.06 0.90
CA SER A 46 -45.67 -0.98 0.82
C SER A 46 -44.53 -1.41 -0.11
N GLY A 47 -44.13 -0.52 -1.03
CA GLY A 47 -42.99 -0.76 -1.94
C GLY A 47 -41.67 -1.05 -1.20
N ASP A 48 -41.55 -0.66 0.08
CA ASP A 48 -40.40 -0.99 0.92
C ASP A 48 -40.36 -2.47 1.35
N VAL A 49 -41.47 -3.21 1.30
CA VAL A 49 -41.50 -4.67 1.58
C VAL A 49 -40.69 -5.45 0.53
N PHE A 50 -40.52 -4.89 -0.67
CA PHE A 50 -39.69 -5.45 -1.73
C PHE A 50 -38.21 -4.98 -1.66
N ARG A 51 -37.88 -4.02 -0.79
CA ARG A 51 -36.51 -3.54 -0.55
C ARG A 51 -35.85 -4.31 0.59
N VAL A 52 -35.73 -5.62 0.42
CA VAL A 52 -34.77 -6.39 1.22
C VAL A 52 -33.38 -6.03 0.70
N GLU A 53 -32.55 -5.41 1.54
CA GLU A 53 -31.13 -5.17 1.23
C GLU A 53 -30.50 -6.48 0.76
N SER A 54 -29.65 -6.44 -0.29
CA SER A 54 -29.12 -7.70 -0.81
C SER A 54 -28.29 -8.40 0.27
N ALA A 55 -28.38 -9.73 0.36
CA ALA A 55 -27.66 -10.48 1.39
C ALA A 55 -26.15 -10.18 1.39
N ASP A 56 -25.59 -9.81 0.23
CA ASP A 56 -24.19 -9.40 0.08
C ASP A 56 -23.92 -7.95 0.53
N GLN A 57 -24.87 -7.03 0.42
CA GLN A 57 -24.77 -5.69 1.04
C GLN A 57 -24.76 -5.81 2.57
N VAL A 58 -25.69 -6.59 3.13
CA VAL A 58 -25.77 -6.86 4.58
C VAL A 58 -24.49 -7.56 5.06
N ARG A 59 -24.00 -8.57 4.33
CA ARG A 59 -22.72 -9.25 4.65
C ARG A 59 -21.54 -8.27 4.65
N ARG A 60 -21.39 -7.42 3.63
CA ARG A 60 -20.29 -6.43 3.58
C ARG A 60 -20.34 -5.46 4.75
N ARG A 61 -21.55 -5.01 5.15
CA ARG A 61 -21.73 -4.14 6.32
C ARG A 61 -21.29 -4.84 7.61
N ILE A 62 -21.75 -6.08 7.82
CA ILE A 62 -21.37 -6.93 8.96
C ILE A 62 -19.86 -7.23 8.95
N GLU A 63 -19.24 -7.47 7.80
CA GLU A 63 -17.80 -7.68 7.68
C GLU A 63 -17.00 -6.42 8.05
N ILE A 64 -17.46 -5.24 7.63
CA ILE A 64 -16.83 -3.96 7.98
C ILE A 64 -16.97 -3.68 9.49
N GLU A 65 -18.18 -3.80 10.06
CA GLU A 65 -18.42 -3.68 11.51
C GLU A 65 -17.52 -4.66 12.30
N LYS A 66 -17.50 -5.94 11.91
CA LYS A 66 -16.67 -6.97 12.54
C LYS A 66 -15.16 -6.76 12.36
N SER A 67 -14.73 -6.11 11.28
CA SER A 67 -13.34 -5.68 11.11
C SER A 67 -12.99 -4.49 12.02
N GLY A 68 -13.96 -3.59 12.22
CA GLY A 68 -13.88 -2.47 13.16
C GLY A 68 -13.74 -2.92 14.61
N ASP A 69 -14.58 -3.86 15.04
CA ASP A 69 -14.54 -4.39 16.40
C ASP A 69 -13.23 -5.13 16.69
N ARG A 70 -12.70 -5.90 15.72
CA ARG A 70 -11.36 -6.50 15.81
C ARG A 70 -10.27 -5.44 15.94
N LEU A 71 -10.34 -4.37 15.15
CA LEU A 71 -9.37 -3.27 15.25
C LEU A 71 -9.44 -2.57 16.61
N ARG A 72 -10.65 -2.27 17.12
CA ARG A 72 -10.84 -1.75 18.48
C ARG A 72 -10.28 -2.68 19.55
N GLU A 73 -10.49 -3.98 19.44
CA GLU A 73 -9.92 -4.98 20.35
C GLU A 73 -8.37 -4.96 20.31
N THR A 74 -7.77 -4.90 19.12
CA THR A 74 -6.30 -4.77 19.01
C THR A 74 -5.77 -3.45 19.55
N LEU A 75 -6.45 -2.32 19.31
CA LEU A 75 -6.08 -1.02 19.87
C LEU A 75 -6.16 -1.04 21.40
N HIS A 76 -7.18 -1.67 22.00
CA HIS A 76 -7.30 -1.86 23.44
C HIS A 76 -6.22 -2.78 24.04
N LEU A 77 -5.73 -3.77 23.28
CA LEU A 77 -4.58 -4.58 23.71
C LEU A 77 -3.29 -3.75 23.70
N VAL A 78 -3.08 -2.88 22.71
CA VAL A 78 -1.93 -1.95 22.67
C VAL A 78 -2.04 -0.92 23.80
N GLU A 79 -3.21 -0.36 24.04
CA GLU A 79 -3.50 0.57 25.15
C GLU A 79 -3.12 -0.03 26.51
N ARG A 80 -3.57 -1.27 26.78
CA ARG A 80 -3.19 -2.02 27.98
C ARG A 80 -1.68 -2.31 28.04
N SER A 81 -1.05 -2.61 26.90
CA SER A 81 0.39 -2.85 26.82
C SER A 81 1.20 -1.57 27.10
N LEU A 82 0.73 -0.40 26.67
CA LEU A 82 1.38 0.89 26.95
C LEU A 82 1.25 1.25 28.44
N ILE A 83 0.08 1.08 29.05
CA ILE A 83 -0.12 1.27 30.50
C ILE A 83 0.81 0.34 31.29
N SER A 84 0.82 -0.95 30.94
CA SER A 84 1.76 -1.91 31.54
C SER A 84 3.22 -1.54 31.29
N THR A 85 3.54 -0.85 30.19
CA THR A 85 4.90 -0.38 29.93
C THR A 85 5.23 0.78 30.87
N GLU A 86 4.36 1.80 31.02
CA GLU A 86 4.55 2.91 31.97
C GLU A 86 4.78 2.40 33.40
N GLU A 87 3.98 1.43 33.86
CA GLU A 87 4.17 0.75 35.16
C GLU A 87 5.54 0.06 35.27
N THR A 88 6.05 -0.58 34.20
CA THR A 88 7.40 -1.14 34.21
C THR A 88 8.49 -0.06 34.22
N VAL A 89 8.28 1.12 33.63
CA VAL A 89 9.25 2.23 33.73
C VAL A 89 9.32 2.75 35.17
N ASP A 90 8.18 2.90 35.83
CA ASP A 90 8.10 3.22 37.26
C ASP A 90 8.79 2.16 38.13
N SER A 91 8.61 0.86 37.82
CA SER A 91 9.36 -0.21 38.50
C SER A 91 10.87 -0.11 38.25
N ILE A 92 11.30 0.13 37.01
CA ILE A 92 12.71 0.29 36.65
C ILE A 92 13.37 1.43 37.45
N GLU A 93 12.71 2.58 37.57
CA GLU A 93 13.20 3.68 38.41
C GLU A 93 13.28 3.23 39.89
N ARG A 94 12.22 2.59 40.39
CA ARG A 94 12.11 2.11 41.77
C ARG A 94 13.10 1.01 42.15
N ASP A 95 13.50 0.18 41.20
CA ASP A 95 14.37 -0.99 41.40
C ASP A 95 15.85 -0.65 41.14
N ILE A 96 16.16 0.16 40.13
CA ILE A 96 17.54 0.55 39.82
C ILE A 96 18.11 1.53 40.85
N ILE A 97 17.33 2.52 41.32
CA ILE A 97 17.84 3.52 42.28
C ILE A 97 18.36 2.86 43.57
N PRO A 98 17.64 1.93 44.24
CA PRO A 98 18.16 1.19 45.39
C PRO A 98 19.38 0.33 45.08
N VAL A 99 19.47 -0.29 43.90
CA VAL A 99 20.65 -1.09 43.50
C VAL A 99 21.88 -0.20 43.33
N VAL A 100 21.74 0.94 42.67
CA VAL A 100 22.82 1.94 42.50
C VAL A 100 23.25 2.50 43.85
N LEU A 101 22.29 2.90 44.71
CA LEU A 101 22.58 3.37 46.08
C LEU A 101 23.28 2.30 46.93
N SER A 102 22.81 1.04 46.87
CA SER A 102 23.42 -0.08 47.58
C SER A 102 24.86 -0.34 47.13
N PHE A 103 25.12 -0.28 45.82
CA PHE A 103 26.47 -0.39 45.26
C PHE A 103 27.40 0.74 45.74
N LEU A 104 26.92 1.98 45.73
CA LEU A 104 27.67 3.16 46.19
C LEU A 104 27.96 3.12 47.71
N VAL A 105 26.97 2.73 48.51
CA VAL A 105 27.14 2.50 49.96
C VAL A 105 28.14 1.36 50.20
N GLY A 106 28.09 0.30 49.39
CA GLY A 106 29.05 -0.79 49.42
C GLY A 106 30.48 -0.38 49.05
N LEU A 107 30.64 0.50 48.06
CA LEU A 107 31.94 1.11 47.72
C LEU A 107 32.46 2.00 48.85
N LYS A 108 31.61 2.86 49.43
CA LYS A 108 31.96 3.68 50.61
C LYS A 108 32.38 2.81 51.80
N GLY A 109 31.66 1.72 52.07
CA GLY A 109 32.02 0.74 53.11
C GLY A 109 33.37 0.07 52.85
N LYS A 110 33.65 -0.33 51.61
CA LYS A 110 34.97 -0.86 51.21
C LYS A 110 36.09 0.17 51.36
N LEU A 111 35.82 1.43 51.03
CA LEU A 111 36.76 2.54 51.15
C LEU A 111 37.13 2.82 52.63
N VAL A 112 36.12 2.90 53.52
CA VAL A 112 36.34 3.04 54.97
C VAL A 112 37.11 1.84 55.54
N ASN A 113 36.79 0.61 55.10
CA ASN A 113 37.53 -0.59 55.51
C ASN A 113 39.00 -0.58 55.02
N LEU A 114 39.27 -0.07 53.82
CA LEU A 114 40.62 0.10 53.30
C LEU A 114 41.41 1.11 54.14
N ARG A 115 40.82 2.28 54.43
CA ARG A 115 41.40 3.32 55.32
C ARG A 115 41.83 2.71 56.66
N ASN A 116 40.90 2.03 57.32
CA ASN A 116 41.12 1.39 58.61
C ASN A 116 42.18 0.27 58.52
N SER A 117 42.18 -0.54 57.45
CA SER A 117 43.18 -1.58 57.26
C SER A 117 44.59 -1.03 57.02
N VAL A 118 44.75 0.08 56.30
CA VAL A 118 46.06 0.68 56.03
C VAL A 118 46.62 1.30 57.31
N ILE A 119 45.81 2.05 58.07
CA ILE A 119 46.21 2.59 59.39
C ILE A 119 46.63 1.45 60.33
N GLN A 120 45.82 0.39 60.45
CA GLN A 120 46.17 -0.76 61.29
C GLN A 120 47.41 -1.52 60.83
N LYS A 121 47.63 -1.67 59.52
CA LYS A 121 48.84 -2.31 58.97
C LYS A 121 50.08 -1.45 59.24
N GLY A 122 50.02 -0.14 58.99
CA GLY A 122 51.10 0.80 59.32
C GLY A 122 51.46 0.77 60.81
N LYS A 123 50.45 0.77 61.69
CA LYS A 123 50.64 0.66 63.15
C LYS A 123 51.24 -0.69 63.57
N LYS A 124 50.90 -1.80 62.91
CA LYS A 124 51.49 -3.13 63.15
C LYS A 124 52.92 -3.28 62.59
N GLN A 125 53.28 -2.50 61.56
CA GLN A 125 54.62 -2.50 60.97
C GLN A 125 55.60 -1.54 61.67
N ALA A 126 55.09 -0.61 62.49
CA ALA A 126 55.91 0.25 63.33
C ALA A 126 56.72 -0.57 64.35
N LYS A 127 58.05 -0.42 64.34
CA LYS A 127 58.96 -1.17 65.23
C LYS A 127 59.16 -0.49 66.59
N THR A 128 58.74 0.76 66.73
CA THR A 128 58.85 1.53 67.98
C THR A 128 57.52 2.20 68.34
N ALA A 129 57.30 2.46 69.63
CA ALA A 129 56.13 3.19 70.10
C ALA A 129 56.03 4.60 69.48
N LEU A 130 57.17 5.24 69.22
CA LEU A 130 57.22 6.57 68.60
C LEU A 130 56.80 6.54 67.12
N GLN A 131 57.17 5.49 66.37
CA GLN A 131 56.65 5.24 65.02
C GLN A 131 55.15 4.94 65.03
N ALA A 132 54.67 4.14 65.99
CA ALA A 132 53.23 3.84 66.11
C ALA A 132 52.40 5.10 66.42
N ASN A 133 52.93 5.99 67.28
CA ASN A 133 52.30 7.27 67.62
C ASN A 133 52.35 8.27 66.45
N TYR A 134 53.42 8.25 65.64
CA TYR A 134 53.49 9.00 64.39
C TYR A 134 52.45 8.52 63.35
N VAL A 135 52.25 7.20 63.23
CA VAL A 135 51.20 6.63 62.37
C VAL A 135 49.80 7.04 62.84
N ASP A 136 49.54 6.97 64.15
CA ASP A 136 48.22 7.26 64.72
C ASP A 136 47.83 8.73 64.68
N ASN A 137 48.79 9.66 64.74
CA ASN A 137 48.51 11.09 64.74
C ASN A 137 48.67 11.71 63.34
N GLN A 138 49.84 11.59 62.70
CA GLN A 138 50.10 12.31 61.44
C GLN A 138 49.67 11.54 60.19
N ILE A 139 49.97 10.24 60.10
CA ILE A 139 49.56 9.46 58.92
C ILE A 139 48.04 9.27 58.90
N ARG A 140 47.40 9.15 60.08
CA ARG A 140 45.94 9.13 60.18
C ARG A 140 45.29 10.41 59.64
N GLU A 141 45.76 11.58 60.06
CA GLU A 141 45.19 12.88 59.64
C GLU A 141 45.33 13.09 58.11
N ILE A 142 46.49 12.76 57.54
CA ILE A 142 46.71 12.79 56.09
C ILE A 142 45.78 11.78 55.39
N MET A 143 45.70 10.54 55.90
CA MET A 143 44.81 9.51 55.36
C MET A 143 43.33 9.90 55.45
N GLU A 144 42.88 10.52 56.54
CA GLU A 144 41.50 10.97 56.68
C GLU A 144 41.19 12.06 55.65
N THR A 145 42.09 13.03 55.46
CA THR A 145 41.96 14.10 54.46
C THR A 145 41.90 13.54 53.02
N GLU A 146 42.85 12.67 52.63
CA GLU A 146 42.88 12.07 51.28
C GLU A 146 41.67 11.15 51.03
N PHE A 147 41.23 10.39 52.05
CA PHE A 147 40.03 9.56 51.93
C PHE A 147 38.74 10.38 51.89
N GLU A 148 38.67 11.54 52.55
CA GLU A 148 37.54 12.48 52.41
C GLU A 148 37.46 13.07 50.99
N VAL A 149 38.60 13.39 50.36
CA VAL A 149 38.63 13.81 48.94
C VAL A 149 38.10 12.70 48.02
N ILE A 150 38.52 11.45 48.25
CA ILE A 150 38.01 10.29 47.47
C ILE A 150 36.53 10.04 47.75
N GLU A 151 36.07 10.14 49.00
CA GLU A 151 34.66 9.96 49.36
C GLU A 151 33.78 11.08 48.78
N SER A 152 34.26 12.33 48.79
CA SER A 152 33.63 13.49 48.15
C SER A 152 33.54 13.29 46.63
N SER A 153 34.59 12.78 45.99
CA SER A 153 34.58 12.43 44.56
C SER A 153 33.58 11.30 44.24
N LEU A 154 33.54 10.26 45.07
CA LEU A 154 32.61 9.13 44.88
C LEU A 154 31.14 9.55 45.06
N THR A 155 30.87 10.42 46.04
CA THR A 155 29.52 10.92 46.33
C THR A 155 29.11 12.02 45.36
N SER A 156 29.75 13.19 45.38
CA SER A 156 29.39 14.33 44.53
C SER A 156 29.71 14.12 43.05
N GLY A 157 30.86 13.52 42.72
CA GLY A 157 31.35 13.37 41.35
C GLY A 157 30.84 12.15 40.60
N MET A 158 30.43 11.08 41.30
CA MET A 158 29.92 9.85 40.66
C MET A 158 28.48 9.50 41.05
N SER A 159 28.10 9.54 42.33
CA SER A 159 26.74 9.11 42.72
C SER A 159 25.64 10.03 42.18
N THR A 160 25.78 11.35 42.38
CA THR A 160 24.76 12.31 41.96
C THR A 160 24.56 12.31 40.44
N PRO A 161 25.61 12.35 39.59
CA PRO A 161 25.41 12.33 38.13
C PRO A 161 24.86 11.01 37.60
N VAL A 162 25.18 9.87 38.23
CA VAL A 162 24.62 8.55 37.83
C VAL A 162 23.14 8.46 38.21
N LEU A 163 22.78 8.85 39.44
CA LEU A 163 21.37 8.87 39.88
C LEU A 163 20.53 9.87 39.08
N GLN A 164 21.10 11.03 38.74
CA GLN A 164 20.42 12.00 37.87
C GLN A 164 20.18 11.41 36.49
N LYS A 165 21.21 10.84 35.82
CA LYS A 165 21.04 10.18 34.51
C LYS A 165 20.02 9.04 34.53
N VAL A 166 19.94 8.26 35.61
CA VAL A 166 18.92 7.20 35.74
C VAL A 166 17.51 7.79 35.79
N ARG A 167 17.32 8.92 36.47
CA ARG A 167 16.04 9.65 36.47
C ARG A 167 15.75 10.28 35.10
N ASP A 168 16.72 10.99 34.52
CA ASP A 168 16.57 11.64 33.21
C ASP A 168 16.12 10.62 32.15
N VAL A 169 16.77 9.44 32.10
CA VAL A 169 16.40 8.35 31.19
C VAL A 169 15.04 7.75 31.51
N ALA A 170 14.67 7.58 32.79
CA ALA A 170 13.35 7.10 33.17
C ALA A 170 12.25 8.11 32.77
N GLU A 171 12.51 9.41 32.91
CA GLU A 171 11.57 10.49 32.58
C GLU A 171 11.42 10.70 31.07
N GLU A 172 12.52 10.64 30.29
CA GLU A 172 12.49 10.56 28.83
C GLU A 172 11.66 9.36 28.35
N LEU A 173 11.82 8.19 28.98
CA LEU A 173 11.11 6.97 28.56
C LEU A 173 9.62 7.01 28.95
N LYS A 174 9.26 7.58 30.11
CA LYS A 174 7.85 7.90 30.46
C LYS A 174 7.25 8.89 29.47
N GLN A 175 7.98 9.94 29.09
CA GLN A 175 7.51 10.92 28.11
C GLN A 175 7.30 10.28 26.73
N SER A 176 8.19 9.38 26.31
CA SER A 176 8.01 8.60 25.08
C SER A 176 6.78 7.70 25.13
N VAL A 177 6.52 7.00 26.24
CA VAL A 177 5.34 6.15 26.42
C VAL A 177 4.05 6.98 26.36
N ARG A 178 4.04 8.16 27.01
CA ARG A 178 2.90 9.09 26.96
C ARG A 178 2.64 9.65 25.55
N SER A 179 3.69 10.05 24.83
CA SER A 179 3.54 10.48 23.42
C SER A 179 2.93 9.37 22.58
N THR A 180 3.37 8.13 22.73
CA THR A 180 2.79 6.99 21.98
C THR A 180 1.36 6.64 22.42
N TYR A 181 0.99 6.93 23.66
CA TYR A 181 -0.39 6.80 24.14
C TYR A 181 -1.30 7.88 23.55
N ASP A 182 -0.83 9.13 23.49
CA ASP A 182 -1.56 10.23 22.85
C ASP A 182 -1.73 9.97 21.35
N ASP A 183 -0.70 9.48 20.66
CA ASP A 183 -0.77 9.05 19.25
C ASP A 183 -1.78 7.90 19.04
N LEU A 184 -1.81 6.92 19.96
CA LEU A 184 -2.79 5.82 19.93
C LEU A 184 -4.23 6.34 20.14
N SER A 185 -4.42 7.29 21.05
CA SER A 185 -5.70 7.95 21.32
C SER A 185 -6.19 8.73 20.09
N ASN A 186 -5.30 9.50 19.45
CA ASN A 186 -5.58 10.19 18.19
C ASN A 186 -5.92 9.21 17.06
N LEU A 187 -5.18 8.11 16.94
CA LEU A 187 -5.44 7.05 15.95
C LEU A 187 -6.81 6.41 16.17
N LYS A 188 -7.20 6.16 17.42
CA LYS A 188 -8.52 5.62 17.80
C LYS A 188 -9.65 6.58 17.42
N SER A 189 -9.52 7.87 17.72
CA SER A 189 -10.49 8.90 17.31
C SER A 189 -10.63 8.96 15.78
N ASN A 190 -9.51 9.06 15.06
CA ASN A 190 -9.50 9.08 13.59
C ASN A 190 -10.11 7.81 12.98
N PHE A 191 -9.93 6.65 13.64
CA PHE A 191 -10.49 5.38 13.20
C PHE A 191 -12.01 5.33 13.43
N ASP A 192 -12.50 5.75 14.60
CA ASP A 192 -13.94 5.82 14.88
C ASP A 192 -14.64 6.82 13.94
N ASP A 193 -14.03 7.99 13.67
CA ASP A 193 -14.51 8.96 12.67
C ASP A 193 -14.55 8.35 11.26
N TYR A 194 -13.49 7.65 10.84
CA TYR A 194 -13.46 6.97 9.54
C TYR A 194 -14.53 5.88 9.44
N LEU A 195 -14.75 5.12 10.51
CA LEU A 195 -15.73 4.03 10.53
C LEU A 195 -17.16 4.59 10.51
N GLN A 196 -17.45 5.66 11.26
CA GLN A 196 -18.72 6.38 11.18
C GLN A 196 -18.95 7.00 9.79
N LYS A 197 -17.91 7.58 9.18
CA LYS A 197 -17.98 8.10 7.81
C LYS A 197 -18.24 6.97 6.80
N SER A 198 -17.56 5.83 6.92
CA SER A 198 -17.77 4.68 6.03
C SER A 198 -19.18 4.10 6.17
N VAL A 199 -19.71 3.99 7.39
CA VAL A 199 -21.09 3.56 7.65
C VAL A 199 -22.10 4.52 7.03
N THR A 200 -21.92 5.84 7.21
CA THR A 200 -22.84 6.85 6.65
C THR A 200 -22.74 6.98 5.12
N GLU A 201 -21.55 6.82 4.53
CA GLU A 201 -21.37 6.73 3.08
C GLU A 201 -22.03 5.46 2.51
N MET A 202 -21.92 4.32 3.19
CA MET A 202 -22.64 3.10 2.81
C MET A 202 -24.17 3.25 2.93
N GLU A 203 -24.69 3.88 3.99
CA GLU A 203 -26.12 4.21 4.10
C GLU A 203 -26.57 5.16 2.99
N PHE A 204 -25.78 6.18 2.68
CA PHE A 204 -26.08 7.13 1.60
C PHE A 204 -26.10 6.43 0.23
N LEU A 205 -25.10 5.59 -0.06
CA LEU A 205 -25.03 4.83 -1.31
C LEU A 205 -26.14 3.78 -1.40
N ALA A 206 -26.47 3.09 -0.30
CA ALA A 206 -27.62 2.17 -0.25
C ALA A 206 -28.94 2.91 -0.48
N LYS A 207 -29.09 4.11 0.07
CA LYS A 207 -30.27 4.98 -0.15
C LYS A 207 -30.34 5.52 -1.58
N ALA A 208 -29.20 5.92 -2.16
CA ALA A 208 -29.11 6.41 -3.53
C ALA A 208 -29.35 5.29 -4.56
N LEU A 209 -28.90 4.06 -4.29
CA LEU A 209 -29.13 2.89 -5.15
C LEU A 209 -30.54 2.29 -4.98
N SER A 210 -31.11 2.32 -3.77
CA SER A 210 -32.48 1.86 -3.53
C SER A 210 -33.54 2.86 -4.02
N MET A 211 -33.20 4.14 -4.14
CA MET A 211 -33.90 5.06 -5.03
C MET A 211 -33.69 4.60 -6.48
N LYS A 212 -34.67 3.84 -7.03
CA LYS A 212 -34.85 3.73 -8.48
C LYS A 212 -34.68 5.13 -9.07
N PRO A 213 -33.99 5.31 -10.21
CA PRO A 213 -34.00 6.58 -10.91
C PRO A 213 -35.46 6.89 -11.20
N ARG A 214 -36.00 7.89 -10.47
CA ARG A 214 -37.28 8.50 -10.80
C ARG A 214 -37.04 9.31 -12.06
N VAL A 215 -37.03 8.61 -13.18
CA VAL A 215 -37.60 9.14 -14.41
C VAL A 215 -39.11 9.21 -14.18
N GLU A 216 -39.51 10.10 -13.27
CA GLU A 216 -40.77 10.80 -13.41
C GLU A 216 -40.60 11.54 -14.73
N VAL A 217 -41.01 10.89 -15.82
CA VAL A 217 -41.41 11.59 -17.03
C VAL A 217 -42.45 12.59 -16.52
N PRO A 218 -42.16 13.91 -16.54
CA PRO A 218 -43.11 14.89 -16.03
C PRO A 218 -44.45 14.65 -16.72
N LYS A 219 -45.58 14.80 -16.01
CA LYS A 219 -46.90 14.52 -16.61
C LYS A 219 -47.11 15.30 -17.91
N GLU A 220 -46.53 16.49 -18.00
CA GLU A 220 -46.39 17.31 -19.19
C GLU A 220 -45.76 16.55 -20.37
N ILE A 221 -44.66 15.81 -20.17
CA ILE A 221 -44.00 15.01 -21.23
C ILE A 221 -44.81 13.75 -21.59
N GLU A 222 -45.54 13.13 -20.65
CA GLU A 222 -46.48 12.04 -21.00
C GLU A 222 -47.69 12.56 -21.80
N GLU A 223 -48.21 13.72 -21.42
CA GLU A 223 -49.32 14.38 -22.11
C GLU A 223 -48.88 14.88 -23.49
N ASP A 224 -47.69 15.45 -23.62
CA ASP A 224 -47.07 15.82 -24.89
C ASP A 224 -46.79 14.59 -25.76
N MET A 225 -46.32 13.47 -25.20
CA MET A 225 -46.17 12.19 -25.93
C MET A 225 -47.52 11.69 -26.47
N LYS A 226 -48.58 11.73 -25.66
CA LYS A 226 -49.93 11.34 -26.08
C LYS A 226 -50.52 12.32 -27.10
N ALA A 227 -50.22 13.62 -26.99
CA ALA A 227 -50.61 14.64 -27.97
C ALA A 227 -49.86 14.44 -29.30
N LEU A 228 -48.55 14.22 -29.28
CA LEU A 228 -47.70 13.94 -30.44
C LEU A 228 -48.05 12.62 -31.14
N GLN A 229 -48.54 11.62 -30.40
CA GLN A 229 -49.11 10.40 -30.98
C GLN A 229 -50.44 10.69 -31.69
N ARG A 230 -51.36 11.43 -31.07
CA ARG A 230 -52.65 11.83 -31.69
C ARG A 230 -52.43 12.67 -32.95
N THR A 231 -51.57 13.67 -32.91
CA THR A 231 -51.27 14.49 -34.09
C THR A 231 -50.57 13.68 -35.18
N ASN A 232 -49.73 12.69 -34.85
CA ASN A 232 -49.18 11.75 -35.84
C ASN A 232 -50.27 10.90 -36.51
N GLU A 233 -51.26 10.43 -35.76
CA GLU A 233 -52.38 9.67 -36.34
C GLU A 233 -53.28 10.56 -37.21
N GLU A 234 -53.57 11.78 -36.78
CA GLU A 234 -54.33 12.77 -37.54
C GLU A 234 -53.61 13.14 -38.84
N LEU A 235 -52.31 13.49 -38.76
CA LEU A 235 -51.48 13.78 -39.94
C LEU A 235 -51.39 12.58 -40.90
N LYS A 236 -51.35 11.34 -40.39
CA LYS A 236 -51.42 10.13 -41.25
C LYS A 236 -52.76 10.01 -41.97
N ARG A 237 -53.89 10.20 -41.27
CA ARG A 237 -55.24 10.18 -41.87
C ARG A 237 -55.40 11.30 -42.90
N ASP A 238 -54.93 12.50 -42.60
CA ASP A 238 -55.00 13.66 -43.51
C ASP A 238 -54.11 13.50 -44.74
N LEU A 239 -52.92 12.88 -44.59
CA LEU A 239 -52.04 12.55 -45.71
C LEU A 239 -52.66 11.48 -46.61
N GLU A 240 -53.32 10.48 -46.03
CA GLU A 240 -54.04 9.42 -46.78
C GLU A 240 -55.27 9.99 -47.52
N LEU A 241 -56.09 10.81 -46.85
CA LEU A 241 -57.19 11.54 -47.49
C LEU A 241 -56.71 12.51 -48.58
N SER A 242 -55.54 13.12 -48.39
CA SER A 242 -54.93 14.01 -49.39
C SER A 242 -54.40 13.24 -50.60
N ARG A 243 -53.85 12.04 -50.41
CA ARG A 243 -53.48 11.13 -51.49
C ARG A 243 -54.70 10.69 -52.30
N GLN A 244 -55.78 10.23 -51.64
CA GLN A 244 -57.02 9.87 -52.33
C GLN A 244 -57.64 11.06 -53.09
N LYS A 245 -57.58 12.28 -52.53
CA LYS A 245 -58.02 13.51 -53.23
C LYS A 245 -57.13 13.85 -54.42
N LEU A 246 -55.83 13.59 -54.37
CA LEU A 246 -54.92 13.73 -55.51
C LEU A 246 -55.22 12.71 -56.60
N GLU A 247 -55.32 11.43 -56.25
CA GLU A 247 -55.63 10.34 -57.18
C GLU A 247 -56.97 10.54 -57.91
N ASN A 248 -58.02 10.91 -57.16
CA ASN A 248 -59.31 11.28 -57.76
C ASN A 248 -59.17 12.46 -58.73
N ARG A 249 -58.44 13.53 -58.35
CA ARG A 249 -58.17 14.69 -59.21
C ARG A 249 -57.33 14.34 -60.43
N GLU A 250 -56.37 13.44 -60.32
CA GLU A 250 -55.60 12.94 -61.46
C GLU A 250 -56.48 12.16 -62.43
N SER A 251 -57.42 11.33 -61.92
CA SER A 251 -58.41 10.65 -62.74
C SER A 251 -59.37 11.64 -63.44
N ASP A 252 -59.79 12.69 -62.75
CA ASP A 252 -60.62 13.76 -63.33
C ASP A 252 -59.83 14.60 -64.36
N ILE A 253 -58.55 14.88 -64.11
CA ILE A 253 -57.67 15.55 -65.09
C ILE A 253 -57.46 14.67 -66.32
N GLN A 254 -57.34 13.34 -66.16
CA GLN A 254 -57.27 12.42 -67.30
C GLN A 254 -58.57 12.39 -68.10
N ARG A 255 -59.73 12.32 -67.43
CA ARG A 255 -61.06 12.45 -68.06
C ARG A 255 -61.20 13.76 -68.81
N LEU A 256 -60.92 14.89 -68.15
CA LEU A 256 -60.97 16.22 -68.75
C LEU A 256 -59.98 16.38 -69.92
N ARG A 257 -58.84 15.68 -69.93
CA ARG A 257 -57.94 15.64 -71.11
C ARG A 257 -58.53 14.85 -72.27
N VAL A 258 -59.26 13.75 -72.01
CA VAL A 258 -60.00 13.00 -73.02
C VAL A 258 -61.21 13.80 -73.52
N ASP A 259 -61.95 14.46 -72.64
CA ASP A 259 -63.06 15.33 -73.01
C ASP A 259 -62.57 16.56 -73.80
N LEU A 260 -61.41 17.12 -73.44
CA LEU A 260 -60.76 18.17 -74.23
C LEU A 260 -60.33 17.67 -75.61
N SER A 261 -59.80 16.44 -75.74
CA SER A 261 -59.38 15.91 -77.04
C SER A 261 -60.57 15.55 -77.92
N THR A 262 -61.64 14.98 -77.37
CA THR A 262 -62.90 14.70 -78.10
C THR A 262 -63.65 15.99 -78.46
N SER A 263 -63.65 16.99 -77.56
CA SER A 263 -64.19 18.32 -77.86
C SER A 263 -63.38 19.03 -78.93
N LYS A 264 -62.03 18.92 -78.93
CA LYS A 264 -61.19 19.40 -80.04
C LYS A 264 -61.52 18.72 -81.35
N LEU A 265 -61.54 17.39 -81.42
CA LEU A 265 -61.93 16.66 -82.64
C LEU A 265 -63.35 17.03 -83.12
N ARG A 266 -64.25 17.38 -82.20
CA ARG A 266 -65.60 17.85 -82.53
C ARG A 266 -65.63 19.32 -82.94
N ILE A 267 -64.73 20.17 -82.43
CA ILE A 267 -64.50 21.52 -82.94
C ILE A 267 -63.91 21.44 -84.33
N ASP A 268 -62.86 20.65 -84.56
CA ASP A 268 -62.26 20.42 -85.88
C ASP A 268 -63.33 19.95 -86.88
N SER A 269 -64.14 18.95 -86.52
CA SER A 269 -65.27 18.48 -87.35
C SER A 269 -66.39 19.51 -87.53
N LEU A 270 -66.61 20.42 -86.58
CA LEU A 270 -67.59 21.51 -86.70
C LEU A 270 -67.01 22.70 -87.47
N GLU A 271 -65.70 22.90 -87.47
CA GLU A 271 -64.99 23.89 -88.28
C GLU A 271 -64.92 23.43 -89.74
N ASP A 272 -64.74 22.14 -90.00
CA ASP A 272 -64.95 21.52 -91.32
C ASP A 272 -66.41 21.71 -91.78
N GLN A 273 -67.39 21.36 -90.94
CA GLN A 273 -68.82 21.58 -91.24
C GLN A 273 -69.18 23.07 -91.38
N LEU A 274 -68.46 23.97 -90.72
CA LEU A 274 -68.64 25.43 -90.84
C LEU A 274 -67.86 26.02 -92.02
N ALA A 275 -66.83 25.34 -92.53
CA ALA A 275 -66.21 25.64 -93.82
C ALA A 275 -67.15 25.22 -94.97
N ASP A 276 -67.72 24.01 -94.89
CA ASP A 276 -68.78 23.54 -95.78
C ASP A 276 -70.02 24.44 -95.70
N ALA A 277 -70.51 24.77 -94.49
CA ALA A 277 -71.66 25.66 -94.32
C ALA A 277 -71.33 27.10 -94.73
N LYS A 278 -70.10 27.61 -94.62
CA LYS A 278 -69.74 28.91 -95.20
C LYS A 278 -69.86 28.95 -96.73
N SER A 279 -69.96 27.81 -97.40
CA SER A 279 -70.30 27.74 -98.83
C SER A 279 -71.81 27.83 -99.12
N THR A 280 -72.69 27.82 -98.09
CA THR A 280 -74.16 27.85 -98.21
C THR A 280 -74.83 28.74 -97.12
N PRO A 281 -75.63 29.77 -97.47
CA PRO A 281 -75.89 30.89 -96.54
C PRO A 281 -77.00 30.66 -95.49
N THR A 282 -76.60 30.41 -94.22
CA THR A 282 -77.35 30.56 -92.94
C THR A 282 -76.34 30.50 -91.76
N ASP A 283 -76.56 30.96 -90.52
CA ASP A 283 -77.54 31.89 -89.92
C ASP A 283 -76.84 32.67 -88.74
N MET A 284 -77.57 33.36 -87.86
CA MET A 284 -77.04 34.14 -86.71
C MET A 284 -77.05 33.39 -85.35
N ALA A 285 -77.73 32.25 -85.23
CA ALA A 285 -77.94 31.58 -83.95
C ALA A 285 -76.64 31.00 -83.33
N ASP A 286 -75.82 30.31 -84.12
CA ASP A 286 -74.68 29.52 -83.64
C ASP A 286 -73.56 30.40 -83.04
N ILE A 287 -73.43 31.63 -83.53
CA ILE A 287 -72.48 32.64 -83.00
C ILE A 287 -72.83 32.99 -81.55
N SER A 288 -74.11 32.93 -81.16
CA SER A 288 -74.54 33.22 -79.79
C SER A 288 -74.17 32.10 -78.81
N GLU A 289 -74.30 30.83 -79.23
CA GLU A 289 -73.86 29.68 -78.42
C GLU A 289 -72.35 29.67 -78.21
N LEU A 290 -71.58 29.98 -79.25
CA LEU A 290 -70.11 30.01 -79.16
C LEU A 290 -69.65 31.09 -78.15
N ARG A 291 -70.31 32.25 -78.11
CA ARG A 291 -70.02 33.29 -77.10
C ARG A 291 -70.37 32.86 -75.67
N MET A 292 -71.45 32.10 -75.48
CA MET A 292 -71.81 31.53 -74.18
C MET A 292 -70.78 30.49 -73.71
N LYS A 293 -70.30 29.63 -74.62
CA LYS A 293 -69.24 28.64 -74.34
C LYS A 293 -67.92 29.32 -73.98
N ILE A 294 -67.52 30.39 -74.68
CA ILE A 294 -66.30 31.17 -74.35
C ILE A 294 -66.40 31.76 -72.93
N LYS A 295 -67.50 32.42 -72.57
CA LYS A 295 -67.70 32.95 -71.20
C LYS A 295 -67.65 31.87 -70.12
N SER A 296 -68.19 30.68 -70.38
CA SER A 296 -68.10 29.55 -69.46
C SER A 296 -66.66 29.06 -69.27
N ILE A 297 -65.85 29.11 -70.33
CA ILE A 297 -64.44 28.72 -70.28
C ILE A 297 -63.61 29.78 -69.54
N GLU A 298 -63.86 31.07 -69.77
CA GLU A 298 -63.24 32.18 -69.02
C GLU A 298 -63.49 32.06 -67.51
N ALA A 299 -64.75 31.84 -67.10
CA ALA A 299 -65.10 31.62 -65.69
C ALA A 299 -64.39 30.38 -65.09
N SER A 300 -64.20 29.32 -65.89
CA SER A 300 -63.45 28.13 -65.45
C SER A 300 -61.95 28.38 -65.28
N ARG A 301 -61.37 29.24 -66.15
CA ARG A 301 -59.96 29.66 -66.06
C ARG A 301 -59.70 30.46 -64.80
N ASP A 302 -60.55 31.42 -64.47
CA ASP A 302 -60.37 32.27 -63.30
C ASP A 302 -60.44 31.45 -62.00
N LEU A 303 -61.39 30.51 -61.92
CA LEU A 303 -61.50 29.57 -60.79
C LEU A 303 -60.28 28.63 -60.68
N LEU A 304 -59.70 28.21 -61.81
CA LEU A 304 -58.46 27.42 -61.82
C LEU A 304 -57.26 28.25 -61.39
N SER A 305 -57.16 29.52 -61.81
CA SER A 305 -56.09 30.43 -61.38
C SER A 305 -56.15 30.67 -59.87
N GLN A 306 -57.34 30.85 -59.29
CA GLN A 306 -57.51 30.98 -57.85
C GLN A 306 -57.05 29.72 -57.09
N LYS A 307 -57.39 28.52 -57.60
CA LYS A 307 -56.93 27.24 -57.02
C LYS A 307 -55.42 27.01 -57.12
N VAL A 308 -54.76 27.55 -58.15
CA VAL A 308 -53.30 27.52 -58.28
C VAL A 308 -52.66 28.39 -57.21
N ASN A 309 -53.09 29.64 -57.06
CA ASN A 309 -52.57 30.55 -56.04
C ASN A 309 -52.75 29.98 -54.62
N GLU A 310 -53.92 29.43 -54.29
CA GLU A 310 -54.13 28.75 -53.01
C GLU A 310 -53.23 27.50 -52.80
N ALA A 311 -52.81 26.83 -53.88
CA ALA A 311 -51.89 25.69 -53.79
C ALA A 311 -50.45 26.16 -53.56
N GLU A 312 -50.06 27.28 -54.18
CA GLU A 312 -48.76 27.93 -53.96
C GLU A 312 -48.64 28.46 -52.51
N ASP A 313 -49.65 29.14 -51.98
CA ASP A 313 -49.70 29.60 -50.58
C ASP A 313 -49.54 28.45 -49.57
N ARG A 314 -50.17 27.30 -49.83
CA ARG A 314 -50.01 26.09 -48.99
C ARG A 314 -48.61 25.50 -49.12
N ALA A 315 -48.03 25.50 -50.32
CA ALA A 315 -46.67 25.01 -50.55
C ALA A 315 -45.59 25.91 -49.90
N GLU A 316 -45.80 27.23 -49.86
CA GLU A 316 -44.95 28.17 -49.12
C GLU A 316 -44.97 27.89 -47.61
N LYS A 317 -46.16 27.72 -47.02
CA LYS A 317 -46.31 27.39 -45.59
C LYS A 317 -45.62 26.07 -45.23
N ALA A 318 -45.85 25.01 -45.99
CA ALA A 318 -45.18 23.72 -45.79
C ALA A 318 -43.64 23.82 -45.91
N LYS A 319 -43.12 24.66 -46.81
CA LYS A 319 -41.67 24.94 -46.90
C LYS A 319 -41.13 25.69 -45.68
N ALA A 320 -41.92 26.60 -45.10
CA ALA A 320 -41.54 27.32 -43.87
C ALA A 320 -41.49 26.37 -42.66
N GLU A 321 -42.51 25.53 -42.50
CA GLU A 321 -42.56 24.49 -41.45
C GLU A 321 -41.40 23.49 -41.58
N ALA A 322 -41.11 23.02 -42.79
CA ALA A 322 -39.97 22.13 -43.06
C ALA A 322 -38.61 22.77 -42.72
N ARG A 323 -38.46 24.10 -42.87
CA ARG A 323 -37.25 24.83 -42.44
C ARG A 323 -37.13 24.91 -40.93
N LEU A 324 -38.23 25.13 -40.21
CA LEU A 324 -38.24 25.16 -38.74
C LEU A 324 -37.91 23.77 -38.17
N ALA A 325 -38.56 22.72 -38.65
CA ALA A 325 -38.28 21.34 -38.25
C ALA A 325 -36.81 20.94 -38.52
N LYS A 326 -36.22 21.42 -39.62
CA LYS A 326 -34.78 21.21 -39.88
C LYS A 326 -33.90 21.94 -38.86
N ALA A 327 -34.19 23.21 -38.54
CA ALA A 327 -33.42 23.95 -37.54
C ALA A 327 -33.50 23.33 -36.13
N GLU A 328 -34.63 22.70 -35.78
CA GLU A 328 -34.76 21.92 -34.54
C GLU A 328 -33.95 20.62 -34.56
N LEU A 329 -33.88 19.93 -35.70
CA LEU A 329 -33.00 18.76 -35.88
C LEU A 329 -31.52 19.17 -35.74
N ASP A 330 -31.08 20.22 -36.45
CA ASP A 330 -29.70 20.73 -36.37
C ASP A 330 -29.33 21.09 -34.90
N LYS A 331 -30.28 21.65 -34.14
CA LYS A 331 -30.09 21.94 -32.70
C LYS A 331 -30.01 20.66 -31.84
N ARG A 332 -30.81 19.63 -32.13
CA ARG A 332 -30.76 18.34 -31.41
C ARG A 332 -29.45 17.61 -31.70
N ASP A 333 -28.97 17.61 -32.93
CA ASP A 333 -27.69 17.00 -33.31
C ASP A 333 -26.50 17.64 -32.56
N LEU A 334 -26.52 18.97 -32.36
CA LEU A 334 -25.54 19.65 -31.50
C LEU A 334 -25.61 19.16 -30.05
N THR A 335 -26.81 19.06 -29.45
CA THR A 335 -26.93 18.54 -28.07
C THR A 335 -26.50 17.07 -27.95
N ILE A 336 -26.73 16.25 -28.97
CA ILE A 336 -26.25 14.86 -29.02
C ILE A 336 -24.72 14.83 -29.10
N ALA A 337 -24.09 15.73 -29.86
CA ALA A 337 -22.64 15.85 -29.90
C ALA A 337 -22.04 16.25 -28.54
N GLU A 338 -22.66 17.20 -27.82
CA GLU A 338 -22.24 17.62 -26.47
C GLU A 338 -22.40 16.51 -25.43
N VAL A 339 -23.50 15.74 -25.48
CA VAL A 339 -23.68 14.58 -24.58
C VAL A 339 -22.63 13.50 -24.89
N ASN A 340 -22.34 13.24 -26.17
CA ASN A 340 -21.32 12.26 -26.56
C ASN A 340 -19.90 12.66 -26.14
N THR A 341 -19.54 13.96 -26.15
CA THR A 341 -18.23 14.38 -25.60
C THR A 341 -18.18 14.26 -24.09
N ARG A 342 -19.28 14.52 -23.37
CA ARG A 342 -19.32 14.30 -21.91
C ARG A 342 -19.28 12.82 -21.53
N ILE A 343 -19.89 11.94 -22.32
CA ILE A 343 -19.77 10.48 -22.14
C ILE A 343 -18.30 10.05 -22.25
N ARG A 344 -17.57 10.48 -23.27
CA ARG A 344 -16.13 10.14 -23.42
C ARG A 344 -15.29 10.63 -22.24
N GLN A 345 -15.53 11.83 -21.74
CA GLN A 345 -14.85 12.33 -20.54
C GLN A 345 -15.12 11.46 -19.32
N LEU A 346 -16.37 11.00 -19.13
CA LEU A 346 -16.72 10.08 -18.04
C LEU A 346 -16.12 8.68 -18.25
N GLU A 347 -15.97 8.19 -19.48
CA GLU A 347 -15.26 6.95 -19.79
C GLU A 347 -13.77 7.05 -19.44
N GLU A 348 -13.11 8.17 -19.74
CA GLU A 348 -11.73 8.47 -19.33
C GLU A 348 -11.59 8.54 -17.80
N GLU A 349 -12.47 9.29 -17.10
CA GLU A 349 -12.54 9.37 -15.64
C GLU A 349 -12.71 7.97 -14.99
N ILE A 350 -13.54 7.09 -15.59
CA ILE A 350 -13.73 5.70 -15.14
C ILE A 350 -12.47 4.86 -15.37
N GLU A 351 -11.74 5.05 -16.47
CA GLU A 351 -10.51 4.29 -16.72
C GLU A 351 -9.36 4.72 -15.80
N GLU A 352 -9.25 6.00 -15.47
CA GLU A 352 -8.33 6.49 -14.43
C GLU A 352 -8.69 5.92 -13.05
N SER A 353 -9.97 5.91 -12.68
CA SER A 353 -10.45 5.30 -11.43
C SER A 353 -10.08 3.81 -11.34
N LYS A 354 -10.21 3.04 -12.43
CA LYS A 354 -9.77 1.64 -12.49
C LYS A 354 -8.26 1.48 -12.27
N LYS A 355 -7.43 2.36 -12.84
CA LYS A 355 -5.96 2.37 -12.65
C LYS A 355 -5.57 2.71 -11.21
N LEU A 356 -6.31 3.61 -10.56
CA LEU A 356 -6.14 3.89 -9.13
C LEU A 356 -6.54 2.68 -8.28
N GLN A 357 -7.64 2.01 -8.62
CA GLN A 357 -8.12 0.84 -7.89
C GLN A 357 -7.16 -0.35 -7.99
N SER A 358 -6.59 -0.64 -9.16
CA SER A 358 -5.56 -1.68 -9.28
C SER A 358 -4.32 -1.37 -8.44
N ARG A 359 -3.90 -0.09 -8.39
CA ARG A 359 -2.77 0.35 -7.56
C ARG A 359 -3.07 0.25 -6.06
N VAL A 360 -4.31 0.45 -5.64
CA VAL A 360 -4.75 0.22 -4.26
C VAL A 360 -4.68 -1.28 -3.92
N ASP A 361 -5.07 -2.16 -4.83
CA ASP A 361 -5.00 -3.61 -4.60
C ASP A 361 -3.55 -4.14 -4.62
N ASP A 362 -2.66 -3.57 -5.44
CA ASP A 362 -1.21 -3.80 -5.37
C ASP A 362 -0.65 -3.41 -3.99
N LEU A 363 -0.99 -2.21 -3.49
CA LEU A 363 -0.58 -1.74 -2.17
C LEU A 363 -1.13 -2.62 -1.04
N LYS A 364 -2.39 -3.07 -1.12
CA LYS A 364 -2.94 -4.06 -0.18
C LYS A 364 -2.17 -5.38 -0.21
N SER A 365 -1.73 -5.83 -1.38
CA SER A 365 -0.92 -7.05 -1.50
C SER A 365 0.44 -6.88 -0.79
N GLN A 366 1.10 -5.73 -0.96
CA GLN A 366 2.35 -5.40 -0.28
C GLN A 366 2.14 -5.32 1.24
N ILE A 367 1.09 -4.65 1.71
CA ILE A 367 0.71 -4.61 3.13
C ILE A 367 0.54 -6.02 3.69
N ARG A 368 -0.20 -6.91 3.00
CA ARG A 368 -0.33 -8.32 3.43
C ARG A 368 1.00 -9.06 3.52
N THR A 369 1.97 -8.81 2.62
CA THR A 369 3.31 -9.43 2.71
C THR A 369 4.14 -8.89 3.87
N LEU A 370 3.90 -7.66 4.31
CA LEU A 370 4.52 -7.08 5.51
C LEU A 370 3.84 -7.62 6.78
N GLU A 371 2.51 -7.64 6.81
CA GLU A 371 1.67 -8.15 7.90
C GLU A 371 1.83 -9.66 8.13
N SER A 372 2.06 -10.46 7.08
CA SER A 372 2.32 -11.91 7.22
C SER A 372 3.56 -12.21 8.05
N GLY A 373 4.42 -11.21 8.24
CA GLY A 373 5.67 -11.31 8.98
C GLY A 373 6.71 -12.16 8.27
N ASP A 374 6.54 -12.51 6.99
CA ASP A 374 7.52 -13.33 6.27
C ASP A 374 8.84 -12.59 6.10
N GLN A 375 8.82 -11.28 5.82
CA GLN A 375 10.02 -10.45 5.88
C GLN A 375 10.64 -10.42 7.29
N VAL A 376 9.83 -10.36 8.35
CA VAL A 376 10.32 -10.40 9.74
C VAL A 376 10.95 -11.76 10.09
N ARG A 377 10.41 -12.86 9.55
CA ARG A 377 10.96 -14.22 9.68
C ARG A 377 12.27 -14.36 8.92
N GLU A 378 12.39 -13.81 7.72
CA GLU A 378 13.64 -13.79 6.94
C GLU A 378 14.70 -12.91 7.59
N LEU A 379 14.32 -11.74 8.12
CA LEU A 379 15.19 -10.87 8.92
C LEU A 379 15.65 -11.58 10.20
N GLY A 380 14.75 -12.36 10.84
CA GLY A 380 15.10 -13.26 11.95
C GLY A 380 16.11 -14.34 11.55
N ARG A 381 15.89 -15.05 10.43
CA ARG A 381 16.82 -16.07 9.90
C ARG A 381 18.20 -15.49 9.63
N THR A 382 18.26 -14.43 8.81
CA THR A 382 19.51 -13.74 8.45
C THR A 382 20.23 -13.16 9.67
N LYS A 383 19.50 -12.64 10.68
CA LYS A 383 20.11 -12.26 11.96
C LYS A 383 20.76 -13.44 12.68
N THR A 384 20.10 -14.61 12.76
CA THR A 384 20.72 -15.80 13.39
C THR A 384 21.91 -16.33 12.59
N GLU A 385 21.91 -16.20 11.26
CA GLU A 385 23.05 -16.55 10.42
C GLU A 385 24.22 -15.58 10.63
N LEU A 386 23.95 -14.28 10.74
CA LEU A 386 24.95 -13.25 11.06
C LEU A 386 25.54 -13.45 12.46
N GLU A 387 24.73 -13.80 13.46
CA GLU A 387 25.21 -14.13 14.81
C GLU A 387 26.10 -15.38 14.81
N ARG A 388 25.74 -16.43 14.06
CA ARG A 388 26.60 -17.62 13.86
C ARG A 388 27.91 -17.26 13.16
N ALA A 389 27.86 -16.47 12.09
CA ALA A 389 29.03 -16.03 11.34
C ALA A 389 29.96 -15.18 12.21
N LYS A 390 29.41 -14.28 13.03
CA LYS A 390 30.16 -13.46 13.99
C LYS A 390 30.82 -14.33 15.07
N ALA A 391 30.09 -15.26 15.66
CA ALA A 391 30.66 -16.19 16.65
C ALA A 391 31.77 -17.07 16.06
N ASN A 392 31.68 -17.44 14.78
CA ASN A 392 32.74 -18.15 14.07
C ASN A 392 33.97 -17.25 13.82
N LEU A 393 33.75 -15.99 13.44
CA LEU A 393 34.82 -14.99 13.27
C LEU A 393 35.55 -14.69 14.60
N ASP A 394 34.81 -14.61 15.71
CA ASP A 394 35.40 -14.44 17.05
C ASP A 394 36.28 -15.63 17.47
N ARG A 395 35.92 -16.86 17.08
CA ARG A 395 36.75 -18.07 17.28
C ARG A 395 38.01 -18.02 16.42
N MET A 396 37.85 -17.82 15.12
CA MET A 396 38.96 -17.67 14.16
C MET A 396 39.94 -16.56 14.59
N SER A 397 39.43 -15.46 15.14
CA SER A 397 40.25 -14.36 15.66
C SER A 397 41.07 -14.77 16.88
N LYS A 398 40.49 -15.52 17.82
CA LYS A 398 41.23 -16.08 18.97
C LYS A 398 42.30 -17.09 18.53
N GLU A 399 41.94 -18.02 17.66
CA GLU A 399 42.87 -19.01 17.09
C GLU A 399 44.02 -18.32 16.34
N TYR A 400 43.75 -17.23 15.61
CA TYR A 400 44.77 -16.43 14.95
C TYR A 400 45.70 -15.72 15.95
N VAL A 401 45.17 -15.16 17.05
CA VAL A 401 45.98 -14.56 18.12
C VAL A 401 46.86 -15.61 18.81
N GLU A 402 46.33 -16.80 19.09
CA GLU A 402 47.11 -17.91 19.64
C GLU A 402 48.19 -18.41 18.68
N MET A 403 47.88 -18.56 17.40
CA MET A 403 48.88 -18.90 16.37
C MET A 403 49.95 -17.82 16.24
N ARG A 404 49.58 -16.54 16.33
CA ARG A 404 50.53 -15.44 16.33
C ARG A 404 51.45 -15.49 17.54
N HIS A 405 50.93 -15.72 18.75
CA HIS A 405 51.78 -15.87 19.94
C HIS A 405 52.72 -17.09 19.85
N LYS A 406 52.26 -18.20 19.28
CA LYS A 406 53.11 -19.37 18.99
C LYS A 406 54.21 -19.01 17.98
N LEU A 407 53.87 -18.27 16.92
CA LEU A 407 54.83 -17.80 15.91
C LEU A 407 55.87 -16.84 16.52
N ASP A 408 55.43 -15.81 17.24
CA ASP A 408 56.30 -14.84 17.92
C ASP A 408 57.25 -15.53 18.91
N HIS A 409 56.77 -16.55 19.64
CA HIS A 409 57.61 -17.38 20.51
C HIS A 409 58.65 -18.21 19.72
N THR A 410 58.25 -18.82 18.60
CA THR A 410 59.22 -19.55 17.75
C THR A 410 60.24 -18.62 17.09
N LEU A 411 59.86 -17.41 16.68
CA LEU A 411 60.77 -16.41 16.13
C LEU A 411 61.77 -15.93 17.19
N ALA A 412 61.31 -15.54 18.37
CA ALA A 412 62.20 -15.15 19.48
C ALA A 412 63.18 -16.27 19.87
N ARG A 413 62.75 -17.54 19.78
CA ARG A 413 63.62 -18.70 20.00
C ARG A 413 64.64 -18.88 18.86
N ILE A 414 64.25 -18.69 17.60
CA ILE A 414 65.17 -18.73 16.44
C ILE A 414 66.19 -17.59 16.52
N ASP A 415 65.76 -16.36 16.81
CA ASP A 415 66.66 -15.21 17.00
C ASP A 415 67.66 -15.44 18.14
N SER A 416 67.22 -16.11 19.20
CA SER A 416 68.10 -16.54 20.30
C SER A 416 69.15 -17.56 19.86
N TYR A 417 68.78 -18.58 19.07
CA TYR A 417 69.73 -19.51 18.48
C TYR A 417 70.69 -18.82 17.50
N MET A 418 70.20 -17.89 16.68
CA MET A 418 71.03 -17.09 15.77
C MET A 418 72.03 -16.22 16.52
N GLY A 419 71.63 -15.62 17.65
CA GLY A 419 72.53 -14.88 18.54
C GLY A 419 73.61 -15.74 19.20
N VAL A 420 73.34 -17.02 19.47
CA VAL A 420 74.38 -17.99 19.84
C VAL A 420 75.33 -18.26 18.66
N MET A 421 74.77 -18.48 17.46
CA MET A 421 75.55 -18.84 16.27
C MET A 421 76.50 -17.74 15.77
N GLN A 422 76.25 -16.47 16.12
CA GLN A 422 77.11 -15.33 15.77
C GLN A 422 78.51 -15.36 16.43
N ASN A 423 78.71 -16.12 17.51
CA ASN A 423 80.02 -16.30 18.14
C ASN A 423 80.55 -17.71 17.86
N THR A 424 81.52 -17.82 16.95
CA THR A 424 82.12 -19.09 16.48
C THR A 424 82.58 -20.03 17.60
N GLU A 425 83.12 -19.50 18.70
CA GLU A 425 83.59 -20.30 19.84
C GLU A 425 82.41 -20.80 20.69
N LYS A 426 81.39 -19.95 20.89
CA LYS A 426 80.15 -20.31 21.59
C LYS A 426 79.32 -21.32 20.78
N THR A 427 79.29 -21.20 19.45
CA THR A 427 78.69 -22.19 18.54
C THR A 427 79.40 -23.54 18.65
N LYS A 428 80.74 -23.55 18.69
CA LYS A 428 81.52 -24.77 18.86
C LYS A 428 81.25 -25.43 20.22
N ALA A 429 81.16 -24.64 21.28
CA ALA A 429 80.78 -25.12 22.61
C ALA A 429 79.36 -25.76 22.62
N PHE A 430 78.40 -25.12 21.95
CA PHE A 430 77.03 -25.62 21.81
C PHE A 430 76.98 -26.96 21.05
N LEU A 431 77.57 -27.03 19.85
CA LEU A 431 77.58 -28.25 19.03
C LEU A 431 78.21 -29.45 19.76
N MET A 432 79.25 -29.22 20.56
CA MET A 432 79.85 -30.29 21.36
C MET A 432 78.89 -30.84 22.43
N VAL A 433 78.15 -29.97 23.13
CA VAL A 433 77.14 -30.39 24.12
C VAL A 433 75.94 -31.06 23.44
N GLU A 434 75.60 -30.67 22.20
CA GLU A 434 74.58 -31.31 21.38
C GLU A 434 75.00 -32.73 20.93
N GLU A 435 76.25 -32.91 20.48
CA GLU A 435 76.79 -34.20 20.04
C GLU A 435 76.95 -35.22 21.18
N THR A 436 77.33 -34.80 22.40
CA THR A 436 77.54 -35.72 23.54
C THR A 436 76.35 -35.82 24.49
N GLY A 437 75.37 -34.91 24.43
CA GLY A 437 74.21 -34.84 25.32
C GLY A 437 74.51 -34.31 26.73
N GLU A 438 75.68 -34.65 27.28
CA GLU A 438 76.25 -34.08 28.51
C GLU A 438 77.75 -33.83 28.37
N LEU A 439 78.27 -32.76 28.96
CA LEU A 439 79.70 -32.40 28.88
C LEU A 439 80.10 -31.47 30.05
N SER A 440 81.28 -31.69 30.66
CA SER A 440 81.73 -30.81 31.73
C SER A 440 82.26 -29.46 31.21
N ILE A 441 82.04 -28.39 31.98
CA ILE A 441 82.53 -27.03 31.65
C ILE A 441 84.05 -27.02 31.39
N ARG A 442 84.81 -27.88 32.07
CA ARG A 442 86.27 -27.99 31.91
C ARG A 442 86.69 -28.66 30.60
N GLU A 443 85.90 -29.60 30.11
CA GLU A 443 86.17 -30.29 28.84
C GLU A 443 85.81 -29.40 27.65
N VAL A 444 84.65 -28.73 27.70
CA VAL A 444 84.25 -27.71 26.72
C VAL A 444 85.26 -26.56 26.66
N ALA A 445 85.77 -26.09 27.82
CA ALA A 445 86.82 -25.06 27.87
C ALA A 445 88.10 -25.52 27.17
N ARG A 446 88.53 -26.78 27.42
CA ARG A 446 89.74 -27.36 26.82
C ARG A 446 89.62 -27.56 25.31
N SER A 447 88.45 -27.96 24.81
CA SER A 447 88.23 -28.26 23.38
C SER A 447 88.00 -27.00 22.52
N VAL A 448 87.44 -25.94 23.11
CA VAL A 448 87.23 -24.65 22.45
C VAL A 448 88.47 -23.75 22.59
N GLY A 449 89.30 -23.94 23.63
CA GLY A 449 90.54 -23.20 23.84
C GLY A 449 90.38 -21.94 24.71
N VAL A 450 89.27 -21.84 25.44
CA VAL A 450 88.91 -20.69 26.28
C VAL A 450 88.98 -21.04 27.78
N SER A 451 88.86 -20.04 28.66
CA SER A 451 88.86 -20.30 30.10
C SER A 451 87.53 -20.93 30.57
N PRO A 452 87.54 -21.80 31.61
CA PRO A 452 86.32 -22.35 32.19
C PRO A 452 85.33 -21.30 32.71
N ALA A 453 85.80 -20.09 33.05
CA ALA A 453 84.93 -18.98 33.45
C ALA A 453 84.11 -18.42 32.27
N VAL A 454 84.70 -18.35 31.08
CA VAL A 454 83.99 -17.96 29.84
C VAL A 454 82.99 -19.04 29.43
N VAL A 455 83.34 -20.32 29.56
CA VAL A 455 82.38 -21.40 29.33
C VAL A 455 81.26 -21.41 30.36
N ARG A 456 81.51 -21.03 31.62
CA ARG A 456 80.45 -20.84 32.62
C ARG A 456 79.48 -19.72 32.24
N THR A 457 79.96 -18.56 31.75
CA THR A 457 79.03 -17.52 31.28
C THR A 457 78.24 -17.97 30.05
N TRP A 458 78.82 -18.78 29.15
CA TRP A 458 78.08 -19.42 28.07
C TRP A 458 77.09 -20.48 28.57
N ALA A 459 77.41 -21.21 29.63
CA ALA A 459 76.52 -22.18 30.27
C ALA A 459 75.28 -21.50 30.85
N GLU A 460 75.47 -20.39 31.57
CA GLU A 460 74.38 -19.55 32.07
C GLU A 460 73.53 -18.99 30.93
N ASP A 461 74.13 -18.61 29.80
CA ASP A 461 73.39 -18.17 28.62
C ASP A 461 72.61 -19.33 27.98
N PHE A 462 73.19 -20.53 27.83
CA PHE A 462 72.49 -21.70 27.31
C PHE A 462 71.31 -22.11 28.21
N GLN A 463 71.45 -21.95 29.53
CA GLN A 463 70.38 -22.16 30.50
C GLN A 463 69.27 -21.10 30.39
N LYS A 464 69.62 -19.81 30.26
CA LYS A 464 68.65 -18.72 30.01
C LYS A 464 67.88 -18.93 28.70
N LEU A 465 68.52 -19.52 27.70
CA LEU A 465 67.91 -19.84 26.40
C LEU A 465 67.16 -21.18 26.39
N GLY A 466 67.16 -21.96 27.49
CA GLY A 466 66.50 -23.26 27.58
C GLY A 466 67.11 -24.33 26.66
N ILE A 467 68.40 -24.20 26.36
CA ILE A 467 69.16 -25.05 25.44
C ILE A 467 69.83 -26.20 26.20
N ALA A 468 70.51 -25.88 27.29
CA ALA A 468 71.18 -26.82 28.18
C ALA A 468 71.07 -26.34 29.63
N ASP A 469 70.78 -27.26 30.55
CA ASP A 469 70.72 -26.99 31.98
C ASP A 469 72.09 -27.23 32.63
N LEU A 470 72.44 -26.38 33.59
CA LEU A 470 73.66 -26.52 34.37
C LEU A 470 73.40 -27.38 35.60
N VAL A 471 73.92 -28.60 35.59
CA VAL A 471 73.84 -29.57 36.71
C VAL A 471 75.13 -29.48 37.54
N ASP A 472 74.97 -29.46 38.87
CA ASP A 472 76.04 -29.41 39.87
C ASP A 472 77.13 -28.35 39.60
N ASP A 473 76.72 -27.20 39.05
CA ASP A 473 77.55 -26.01 38.76
C ASP A 473 78.78 -26.29 37.84
N THR A 474 78.84 -27.49 37.23
CA THR A 474 80.03 -28.04 36.58
C THR A 474 79.76 -28.81 35.29
N THR A 475 78.54 -29.31 35.07
CA THR A 475 78.18 -30.13 33.90
C THR A 475 77.01 -29.50 33.14
N LEU A 476 77.18 -29.34 31.83
CA LEU A 476 76.10 -28.93 30.93
C LEU A 476 75.38 -30.16 30.39
N VAL A 477 74.05 -30.18 30.50
CA VAL A 477 73.19 -31.27 30.01
C VAL A 477 72.15 -30.68 29.06
N LEU A 478 72.01 -31.25 27.86
CA LEU A 478 71.11 -30.73 26.83
C LEU A 478 69.62 -30.82 27.26
N THR A 479 68.89 -29.70 27.24
CA THR A 479 67.48 -29.63 27.64
C THR A 479 66.51 -29.92 26.48
N LEU A 480 67.02 -29.99 25.24
CA LEU A 480 66.29 -30.32 24.00
C LEU A 480 65.81 -31.78 23.98
N GLY A 481 64.73 -32.09 24.70
CA GLY A 481 64.01 -33.37 24.56
C GLY A 481 63.03 -33.70 25.69
N LYS A 482 63.34 -33.36 26.94
CA LYS A 482 62.58 -33.87 28.11
C LYS A 482 61.25 -33.17 28.40
N LYS A 483 60.95 -32.03 27.77
CA LYS A 483 59.84 -31.15 28.19
C LYS A 483 58.49 -31.44 27.50
N LYS A 484 58.18 -32.71 27.22
CA LYS A 484 56.99 -33.11 26.44
C LYS A 484 56.18 -34.30 26.96
N GLU A 485 56.44 -34.78 28.18
CA GLU A 485 55.66 -35.89 28.78
C GLU A 485 54.94 -35.53 30.12
N ASP A 486 55.32 -34.46 30.82
CA ASP A 486 54.74 -34.07 32.13
C ASP A 486 53.75 -32.89 32.06
N SER A 487 52.88 -32.83 31.03
CA SER A 487 51.77 -31.86 30.99
C SER A 487 50.55 -32.36 30.20
N ASP A 488 49.88 -33.37 30.74
CA ASP A 488 48.43 -33.61 30.57
C ASP A 488 47.66 -32.95 31.74
#